data_AF-A0A7X7Q7X6-F1
#
_entry.id   AF-A0A7X7Q7X6-F1
#
_cell.length_a   1.000
_cell.length_b   1.000
_cell.length_c   1.000
_cell.angle_alpha   90.00
_cell.angle_beta   90.00
_cell.angle_gamma   90.00
#
_symmetry.space_group_name_H-M   'P 1'
#
loop_
_entity.id
_entity.type
_entity.pdbx_description
1 polymer ?
#
loop_
_entity_poly.entity_id
_entity_poly.type
_entity_poly.pdbx_seq_one_letter_code
_entity_poly.pdbx_strand_id
1 'polypeptide(L)'
;MRFTNDFSDGVGYFAAGVKSWGTRPKLMLLGAIPAVIVSALMFALVAWAVPRTYSWASALTGFADEWALLFREGARISLGIAFAIAIVMFCIVSFVTITLTVGGPFYEQIWKATEKSLGFSGGVQLGLTQQVSKGVGDMLRMLAMALKTS
;
A
#
# COMPACT_ATOMS: atom_id res chain seq x y z
N MET A 1 10.63 42.96 10.59
CA MET A 1 11.52 41.79 10.37
C MET A 1 11.18 40.67 11.36
N ARG A 2 10.03 39.99 11.23
CA ARG A 2 9.54 38.98 12.20
C ARG A 2 9.37 37.56 11.61
N PHE A 3 9.39 37.43 10.29
CA PHE A 3 9.17 36.17 9.56
C PHE A 3 10.40 35.24 9.46
N THR A 4 11.61 35.77 9.60
CA THR A 4 12.85 34.99 9.42
C THR A 4 13.14 34.05 10.58
N ASN A 5 12.72 34.39 11.79
CA ASN A 5 12.92 33.55 12.97
C ASN A 5 11.96 32.34 12.96
N ASP A 6 10.72 32.53 12.49
CA ASP A 6 9.75 31.42 12.40
C ASP A 6 10.18 30.36 11.38
N PHE A 7 10.81 30.76 10.27
CA PHE A 7 11.34 29.83 9.28
C PHE A 7 12.58 29.09 9.79
N SER A 8 13.51 29.78 10.47
CA SER A 8 14.68 29.13 11.07
C SER A 8 14.31 28.16 12.19
N ASP A 9 13.32 28.51 13.00
CA ASP A 9 12.80 27.64 14.05
C ASP A 9 12.10 26.42 13.44
N GLY A 10 11.30 26.62 12.37
CA GLY A 10 10.71 25.53 11.59
C GLY A 10 11.74 24.55 11.01
N VAL A 11 12.83 25.06 10.44
CA VAL A 11 13.96 24.24 9.95
C VAL A 11 14.67 23.53 11.11
N GLY A 12 14.80 24.18 12.26
CA GLY A 12 15.33 23.59 13.50
C GLY A 12 14.51 22.42 14.00
N TYR A 13 13.17 22.54 14.01
CA TYR A 13 12.28 21.43 14.38
C TYR A 13 12.31 20.28 13.37
N PHE A 14 12.42 20.58 12.07
CA PHE A 14 12.57 19.55 11.04
C PHE A 14 13.89 18.78 11.18
N ALA A 15 15.00 19.51 11.38
CA ALA A 15 16.31 18.91 11.62
C ALA A 15 16.35 18.10 12.92
N ALA A 16 15.69 18.55 13.98
CA ALA A 16 15.52 17.80 15.22
C ALA A 16 14.69 16.51 15.01
N GLY A 17 13.65 16.57 14.18
CA GLY A 17 12.86 15.40 13.76
C GLY A 17 13.69 14.38 12.97
N VAL A 18 14.48 14.82 11.99
CA VAL A 18 15.40 13.96 11.21
C VAL A 18 16.50 13.38 12.10
N LYS A 19 17.04 14.14 13.05
CA LYS A 19 18.06 13.68 14.01
C LYS A 19 17.50 12.66 15.01
N SER A 20 16.24 12.81 15.43
CA SER A 20 15.47 11.84 16.21
C SER A 20 15.29 10.51 15.44
N TRP A 21 15.03 10.61 14.13
CA TRP A 21 14.98 9.48 13.20
C TRP A 21 16.27 8.63 13.27
N GLY A 22 17.44 9.27 13.23
CA GLY A 22 18.74 8.58 13.32
C GLY A 22 19.10 7.98 14.70
N THR A 23 18.51 8.46 15.79
CA THR A 23 18.87 8.03 17.17
C THR A 23 18.00 6.91 17.74
N ARG A 24 16.82 6.62 17.15
CA ARG A 24 15.91 5.55 17.62
C ARG A 24 15.44 4.61 16.49
N PRO A 25 16.34 3.85 15.85
CA PRO A 25 16.04 3.03 14.66
C PRO A 25 14.99 1.92 14.89
N LYS A 26 14.83 1.41 16.12
CA LYS A 26 13.83 0.37 16.43
C LYS A 26 12.38 0.86 16.34
N LEU A 27 12.11 2.14 16.62
CA LEU A 27 10.76 2.74 16.48
C LEU A 27 10.40 2.97 15.01
N MET A 28 11.38 3.32 14.18
CA MET A 28 11.19 3.45 12.74
C MET A 28 11.01 2.11 12.04
N LEU A 29 11.77 1.08 12.44
CA LEU A 29 11.61 -0.26 11.88
C LEU A 29 10.15 -0.73 12.05
N LEU A 30 9.53 -0.42 13.20
CA LEU A 30 8.13 -0.75 13.46
C LEU A 30 7.16 -0.09 12.47
N GLY A 31 7.38 1.18 12.11
CA GLY A 31 6.57 1.89 11.13
C GLY A 31 6.84 1.46 9.67
N ALA A 32 8.02 0.91 9.38
CA ALA A 32 8.38 0.40 8.06
C ALA A 32 7.90 -1.04 7.81
N ILE A 33 7.64 -1.84 8.86
CA ILE A 33 7.18 -3.23 8.74
C ILE A 33 5.95 -3.38 7.82
N PRO A 34 4.88 -2.57 7.94
CA PRO A 34 3.74 -2.65 7.02
C PRO A 34 4.14 -2.46 5.57
N ALA A 35 4.92 -1.42 5.28
CA ALA A 35 5.37 -1.11 3.93
C ALA A 35 6.25 -2.25 3.37
N VAL A 36 7.14 -2.82 4.19
CA VAL A 36 8.01 -3.93 3.79
C VAL A 36 7.18 -5.18 3.46
N ILE A 37 6.24 -5.58 4.33
CA ILE A 37 5.40 -6.77 4.10
C ILE A 37 4.57 -6.61 2.82
N VAL A 38 3.88 -5.47 2.68
CA VAL A 38 3.03 -5.23 1.51
C VAL A 38 3.88 -5.12 0.24
N SER A 39 5.05 -4.48 0.30
CA SER A 39 5.97 -4.40 -0.85
C SER A 39 6.46 -5.79 -1.27
N ALA A 40 6.80 -6.67 -0.33
CA ALA A 40 7.26 -8.02 -0.61
C ALA A 40 6.14 -8.85 -1.26
N LEU A 41 4.91 -8.73 -0.75
CA LEU A 41 3.74 -9.39 -1.31
C LEU A 41 3.44 -8.91 -2.73
N MET A 42 3.41 -7.59 -2.96
CA MET A 42 3.17 -7.01 -4.28
C MET A 42 4.29 -7.38 -5.25
N PHE A 43 5.55 -7.37 -4.81
CA PHE A 43 6.67 -7.79 -5.63
C PHE A 43 6.57 -9.26 -6.04
N ALA A 44 6.21 -10.15 -5.10
CA ALA A 44 5.98 -11.56 -5.39
C ALA A 44 4.82 -11.75 -6.40
N LEU A 45 3.74 -10.97 -6.27
CA LEU A 45 2.61 -10.99 -7.20
C LEU A 45 3.05 -10.57 -8.61
N VAL A 46 3.80 -9.47 -8.74
CA VAL A 46 4.32 -9.00 -10.03
C VAL A 46 5.27 -10.04 -10.65
N ALA A 47 6.23 -10.54 -9.86
CA ALA A 47 7.20 -11.54 -10.30
C ALA A 47 6.53 -12.84 -10.78
N TRP A 48 5.40 -13.22 -10.16
CA TRP A 48 4.59 -14.35 -10.59
C TRP A 48 3.74 -14.03 -11.83
N ALA A 49 3.11 -12.86 -11.88
CA ALA A 49 2.08 -12.55 -12.89
C ALA A 49 2.66 -12.08 -14.23
N VAL A 50 3.69 -11.23 -14.23
CA VAL A 50 4.25 -10.61 -15.45
C VAL A 50 4.75 -11.65 -16.47
N PRO A 51 5.49 -12.72 -16.09
CA PRO A 51 5.91 -13.74 -17.05
C PRO A 51 4.77 -14.50 -17.72
N ARG A 52 3.56 -14.47 -17.14
CA ARG A 52 2.38 -15.18 -17.65
C ARG A 52 1.50 -14.32 -18.56
N THR A 53 1.74 -13.01 -18.68
CA THR A 53 0.86 -12.11 -19.43
C THR A 53 0.76 -12.47 -20.90
N TYR A 54 1.85 -12.94 -21.51
CA TYR A 54 1.82 -13.44 -22.89
C TYR A 54 0.90 -14.66 -23.04
N SER A 55 0.95 -15.61 -22.09
CA SER A 55 0.08 -16.80 -22.13
C SER A 55 -1.41 -16.44 -21.97
N TRP A 56 -1.72 -15.43 -21.16
CA TRP A 56 -3.08 -14.89 -21.02
C TRP A 56 -3.51 -14.17 -22.29
N ALA A 57 -2.62 -13.37 -22.87
CA ALA A 57 -2.88 -12.71 -24.14
C ALA A 57 -3.11 -13.73 -25.27
N SER A 58 -2.34 -14.82 -25.35
CA SER A 58 -2.56 -15.87 -26.34
C SER A 58 -3.89 -16.60 -26.14
N ALA A 59 -4.28 -16.87 -24.89
CA ALA A 59 -5.55 -17.51 -24.59
C ALA A 59 -6.77 -16.64 -24.97
N LEU A 60 -6.66 -15.32 -24.82
CA LEU A 60 -7.72 -14.37 -25.17
C LEU A 60 -7.74 -13.99 -26.66
N THR A 61 -6.66 -14.25 -27.39
CA THR A 61 -6.51 -13.91 -28.82
C THR A 61 -6.66 -15.12 -29.74
N GLY A 62 -7.45 -16.12 -29.35
CA GLY A 62 -7.73 -17.30 -30.20
C GLY A 62 -8.33 -16.94 -31.57
N PHE A 63 -9.07 -15.83 -31.67
CA PHE A 63 -9.59 -15.33 -32.95
C PHE A 63 -8.50 -14.85 -33.92
N ALA A 64 -7.31 -14.50 -33.41
CA ALA A 64 -6.20 -14.01 -34.21
C ALA A 64 -5.28 -15.15 -34.69
N ASP A 65 -5.64 -16.42 -34.45
CA ASP A 65 -4.81 -17.56 -34.80
C ASP A 65 -4.58 -17.72 -36.32
N GLU A 66 -5.55 -17.33 -37.14
CA GLU A 66 -5.45 -17.37 -38.60
C GLU A 66 -4.76 -16.14 -39.20
N TRP A 67 -4.41 -15.14 -38.40
CA TRP A 67 -3.76 -13.93 -38.89
C TRP A 67 -2.32 -14.23 -39.32
N ALA A 68 -1.80 -13.42 -40.23
CA ALA A 68 -0.38 -13.47 -40.57
C ALA A 68 0.48 -13.26 -39.31
N LEU A 69 1.57 -14.01 -39.21
CA LEU A 69 2.42 -14.14 -38.01
C LEU A 69 2.76 -12.81 -37.35
N LEU A 70 3.14 -11.80 -38.15
CA LEU A 70 3.50 -10.46 -37.66
C LEU A 70 2.35 -9.77 -36.92
N PHE A 71 1.13 -9.83 -37.45
CA PHE A 71 -0.03 -9.19 -36.84
C PHE A 71 -0.54 -9.94 -35.61
N ARG A 72 -0.49 -11.28 -35.64
CA ARG A 72 -0.83 -12.14 -34.50
C ARG A 72 0.10 -11.90 -33.31
N GLU A 73 1.41 -11.94 -33.55
CA GLU A 73 2.40 -11.69 -32.50
C GLU A 73 2.37 -10.24 -32.01
N GLY A 74 2.22 -9.27 -32.93
CA GLY A 74 2.08 -7.87 -32.56
C GLY A 74 0.89 -7.61 -31.62
N ALA A 75 -0.27 -8.21 -31.90
CA ALA A 75 -1.46 -8.10 -31.06
C ALA A 75 -1.29 -8.80 -29.69
N ARG A 76 -0.63 -9.96 -29.66
CA ARG A 76 -0.37 -10.69 -28.40
C ARG A 76 0.62 -9.97 -27.51
N ILE A 77 1.69 -9.44 -28.09
CA ILE A 77 2.70 -8.68 -27.36
C ILE A 77 2.08 -7.40 -26.81
N SER A 78 1.32 -6.65 -27.62
CA SER A 78 0.67 -5.41 -27.15
C SER A 78 -0.33 -5.68 -26.02
N LEU A 79 -1.14 -6.73 -26.13
CA LEU A 79 -2.07 -7.13 -25.08
C LEU A 79 -1.34 -7.65 -23.83
N GLY A 80 -0.26 -8.42 -23.99
CA GLY A 80 0.58 -8.89 -22.89
C GLY A 80 1.24 -7.73 -22.13
N ILE A 81 1.70 -6.69 -22.84
CA ILE A 81 2.21 -5.45 -22.26
C ILE A 81 1.10 -4.70 -21.51
N ALA A 82 -0.09 -4.57 -22.10
CA ALA A 82 -1.22 -3.93 -21.46
C ALA A 82 -1.58 -4.62 -20.13
N PHE A 83 -1.59 -5.96 -20.09
CA PHE A 83 -1.79 -6.71 -18.85
C PHE A 83 -0.67 -6.47 -17.84
N ALA A 84 0.60 -6.48 -18.28
CA ALA A 84 1.72 -6.21 -17.38
C ALA A 84 1.60 -4.82 -16.72
N ILE A 85 1.27 -3.79 -17.51
CA ILE A 85 1.03 -2.44 -17.01
C ILE A 85 -0.14 -2.41 -16.03
N ALA A 86 -1.25 -3.05 -16.37
CA ALA A 86 -2.43 -3.11 -15.49
C ALA A 86 -2.12 -3.75 -14.13
N ILE A 87 -1.36 -4.85 -14.12
CA ILE A 87 -0.96 -5.56 -12.90
C ILE A 87 -0.04 -4.68 -12.04
N VAL A 88 0.94 -4.03 -12.64
CA VAL A 88 1.85 -3.13 -11.92
C VAL A 88 1.07 -1.94 -11.34
N MET A 89 0.20 -1.32 -12.13
CA MET A 89 -0.63 -0.21 -11.67
C MET A 89 -1.54 -0.63 -10.51
N PHE A 90 -2.19 -1.79 -10.63
CA PHE A 90 -3.01 -2.37 -9.56
C PHE A 90 -2.19 -2.58 -8.29
N CYS A 91 -0.99 -3.14 -8.39
CA CYS A 91 -0.09 -3.33 -7.26
C CYS A 91 0.29 -2.01 -6.58
N ILE A 92 0.55 -0.94 -7.35
CA ILE A 92 0.87 0.38 -6.80
C ILE A 92 -0.32 0.96 -6.02
N VAL A 93 -1.52 0.94 -6.60
CA VAL A 93 -2.72 1.48 -5.95
C VAL A 93 -3.08 0.67 -4.71
N SER A 94 -3.04 -0.66 -4.79
CA SER A 94 -3.24 -1.55 -3.65
C SER A 94 -2.17 -1.35 -2.58
N PHE A 95 -0.91 -1.18 -2.96
CA PHE A 95 0.18 -0.90 -2.03
C PHE A 95 -0.11 0.36 -1.21
N VAL A 96 -0.45 1.47 -1.86
CA VAL A 96 -0.76 2.74 -1.17
C VAL A 96 -1.97 2.54 -0.25
N THR A 97 -3.03 1.94 -0.76
CA THR A 97 -4.27 1.71 0.00
C THR A 97 -4.00 0.86 1.24
N ILE A 98 -3.39 -0.32 1.06
CA ILE A 98 -3.10 -1.26 2.15
C ILE A 98 -2.11 -0.65 3.13
N THR A 99 -1.05 0.01 2.66
CA THR A 99 -0.04 0.62 3.54
C THR A 99 -0.65 1.73 4.39
N LEU A 100 -1.56 2.54 3.84
CA LEU A 100 -2.28 3.56 4.61
C LEU A 100 -3.28 2.94 5.60
N THR A 101 -4.04 1.92 5.18
CA THR A 101 -4.98 1.19 6.05
C THR A 101 -4.26 0.49 7.21
N VAL A 102 -3.10 -0.12 6.94
CA VAL A 102 -2.29 -0.81 7.95
C VAL A 102 -1.42 0.16 8.76
N GLY A 103 -1.09 1.35 8.22
CA GLY A 103 -0.28 2.35 8.90
C GLY A 103 -0.89 2.87 10.21
N GLY A 104 -2.21 3.07 10.24
CA GLY A 104 -2.96 3.55 11.42
C GLY A 104 -2.66 2.79 12.72
N PRO A 105 -2.85 1.46 12.79
CA PRO A 105 -2.58 0.69 14.01
C PRO A 105 -1.10 0.62 14.41
N PHE A 106 -0.15 0.75 13.48
CA PHE A 106 1.27 0.83 13.81
C PHE A 106 1.66 2.20 14.35
N TYR A 107 1.11 3.28 13.80
CA TYR A 107 1.27 4.64 14.33
C TYR A 107 0.73 4.76 15.76
N GLU A 108 -0.43 4.15 16.04
CA GLU A 108 -1.04 4.11 17.37
C GLU A 108 -0.11 3.51 18.44
N GLN A 109 0.65 2.47 18.10
CA GLN A 109 1.59 1.84 19.03
C GLN A 109 2.83 2.72 19.28
N ILE A 110 3.32 3.41 18.24
CA ILE A 110 4.40 4.39 18.37
C ILE A 110 3.95 5.58 19.22
N TRP A 111 2.72 6.05 19.01
CA TRP A 111 2.11 7.12 19.82
C TRP A 111 1.99 6.72 21.28
N LYS A 112 1.44 5.53 21.58
CA LYS A 112 1.33 5.01 22.96
C LYS A 112 2.68 4.87 23.66
N ALA A 113 3.71 4.41 22.95
CA ALA A 113 5.06 4.32 23.49
C ALA A 113 5.65 5.71 23.79
N THR A 114 5.32 6.71 22.96
CA THR A 114 5.79 8.10 23.10
C THR A 114 5.03 8.84 24.20
N GLU A 115 3.72 8.69 24.28
CA GLU A 115 2.85 9.31 25.29
C GLU A 115 3.16 8.80 26.70
N LYS A 116 3.44 7.49 26.84
CA LYS A 116 3.92 6.90 28.10
C LYS A 116 5.30 7.43 28.51
N SER A 117 6.14 7.84 27.56
CA SER A 117 7.44 8.46 27.84
C SER A 117 7.36 9.95 28.16
N LEU A 118 6.27 10.63 27.76
CA LEU A 118 6.02 12.06 27.99
C LEU A 118 5.07 12.35 29.16
N GLY A 119 4.43 11.33 29.75
CA GLY A 119 3.63 11.45 30.97
C GLY A 119 2.24 12.07 30.78
N PHE A 120 1.75 12.20 29.55
CA PHE A 120 0.39 12.68 29.29
C PHE A 120 -0.62 11.54 29.48
N SER A 121 -1.55 11.72 30.41
CA SER A 121 -2.69 10.84 30.65
C SER A 121 -3.97 11.63 30.40
N GLY A 122 -4.46 11.64 29.17
CA GLY A 122 -5.76 12.26 28.90
C GLY A 122 -6.22 12.15 27.46
N GLY A 123 -7.12 11.19 27.19
CA GLY A 123 -8.01 11.27 26.02
C GLY A 123 -8.40 9.95 25.37
N VAL A 124 -9.57 9.44 25.77
CA VAL A 124 -10.46 8.50 25.06
C VAL A 124 -9.86 7.18 24.53
N GLN A 125 -10.16 6.13 25.32
CA GLN A 125 -9.93 4.73 25.06
C GLN A 125 -10.99 4.16 24.10
N LEU A 126 -10.62 3.83 22.86
CA LEU A 126 -11.26 2.76 22.09
C LEU A 126 -10.18 2.05 21.25
N GLY A 127 -10.07 0.73 21.40
CA GLY A 127 -9.09 -0.07 20.68
C GLY A 127 -9.39 -0.15 19.18
N LEU A 128 -8.54 0.48 18.36
CA LEU A 128 -8.63 0.49 16.89
C LEU A 128 -8.70 -0.91 16.26
N THR A 129 -8.11 -1.93 16.88
CA THR A 129 -8.22 -3.34 16.45
C THR A 129 -9.66 -3.84 16.41
N GLN A 130 -10.52 -3.37 17.32
CA GLN A 130 -11.95 -3.70 17.31
C GLN A 130 -12.74 -2.91 16.26
N GLN A 131 -12.29 -1.70 15.87
CA GLN A 131 -12.96 -0.90 14.85
C GLN A 131 -12.59 -1.34 13.43
N VAL A 132 -11.32 -1.66 13.18
CA VAL A 132 -10.85 -2.17 11.89
C VAL A 132 -11.40 -3.58 11.62
N SER A 133 -11.42 -4.47 12.63
CA SER A 133 -12.02 -5.80 12.46
C SER A 133 -13.53 -5.75 12.20
N LYS A 134 -14.25 -4.80 12.81
CA LYS A 134 -15.67 -4.56 12.48
C LYS A 134 -15.85 -4.02 11.07
N GLY A 135 -15.07 -3.02 10.66
CA GLY A 135 -15.20 -2.40 9.32
C GLY A 135 -14.92 -3.39 8.17
N VAL A 136 -13.88 -4.23 8.32
CA VAL A 136 -13.58 -5.29 7.34
C VAL A 136 -14.68 -6.36 7.33
N GLY A 137 -15.21 -6.72 8.49
CA GLY A 137 -16.33 -7.65 8.61
C GLY A 137 -17.61 -7.14 7.93
N ASP A 138 -17.89 -5.84 8.04
CA ASP A 138 -19.08 -5.23 7.45
C ASP A 138 -18.96 -5.02 5.93
N MET A 139 -17.76 -4.69 5.42
CA MET A 139 -17.51 -4.67 3.97
C MET A 139 -17.64 -6.06 3.34
N LEU A 140 -17.10 -7.10 3.98
CA LEU A 140 -17.25 -8.48 3.50
C LEU A 140 -18.71 -8.94 3.53
N ARG A 141 -19.47 -8.55 4.56
CA ARG A 141 -20.92 -8.81 4.60
C ARG A 141 -21.69 -8.07 3.51
N MET A 142 -21.33 -6.83 3.22
CA MET A 142 -21.96 -6.06 2.14
C MET A 142 -21.68 -6.68 0.77
N LEU A 143 -20.44 -7.12 0.50
CA LEU A 143 -20.09 -7.84 -0.72
C LEU A 143 -20.82 -9.18 -0.82
N ALA A 144 -20.89 -9.93 0.28
CA ALA A 144 -21.61 -11.21 0.33
C ALA A 144 -23.12 -11.04 0.11
N MET A 145 -23.72 -9.97 0.64
CA MET A 145 -25.14 -9.65 0.39
C MET A 145 -25.38 -9.20 -1.05
N ALA A 146 -24.50 -8.37 -1.62
CA ALA A 146 -24.61 -7.91 -3.00
C ALA A 146 -24.52 -9.06 -4.01
N LEU A 147 -23.60 -10.02 -3.79
CA LEU A 147 -23.46 -11.24 -4.61
C LEU A 147 -24.65 -12.19 -4.49
N LYS A 148 -25.42 -12.15 -3.39
CA LYS A 148 -26.59 -12.99 -3.18
C LYS A 148 -27.88 -12.37 -3.76
N THR A 149 -27.82 -11.09 -4.11
CA THR A 149 -28.91 -10.32 -4.72
C THR A 149 -28.82 -10.27 -6.25
N SER A 150 -27.73 -10.77 -6.85
CA SER A 150 -27.58 -10.97 -8.30
C SER A 150 -27.84 -12.44 -8.65
#